data_AF-A0A961ZCZ3-F1
#
_entry.id   AF-A0A961ZCZ3-F1
#
_cell.length_a   1.000
_cell.length_b   1.000
_cell.length_c   1.000
_cell.angle_alpha   90.00
_cell.angle_beta   90.00
_cell.angle_gamma   90.00
#
_symmetry.space_group_name_H-M   'P 1'
#
loop_
_entity.id
_entity.type
_entity.pdbx_description
1 polymer ?
#
loop_
_entity_poly.entity_id
_entity_poly.type
_entity_poly.pdbx_seq_one_letter_code
_entity_poly.pdbx_strand_id
1 'polypeptide(L)' 'MSLFSSLSHLYSSWADSRALEKLDADRLNDLGLNAFDIYESRRLFGQNRAAFLDARRTERAFSWLR' A
#
# COMPACT_ATOMS: atom_id res chain seq x y z
N MET A 1 4.28 13.59 -36.10
CA MET A 1 4.94 13.86 -34.79
C MET A 1 3.99 13.56 -33.63
N SER A 2 3.47 12.32 -33.50
CA SER A 2 2.47 11.97 -32.45
C SER A 2 2.87 10.79 -31.57
N LEU A 3 3.68 9.86 -32.08
CA LEU A 3 4.10 8.66 -31.33
C LEU A 3 5.08 8.97 -30.19
N PHE A 4 6.04 9.87 -30.41
CA PHE A 4 7.02 10.23 -29.37
C PHE A 4 6.38 10.98 -28.19
N SER A 5 5.41 11.84 -28.47
CA SER A 5 4.68 12.62 -27.47
C SER A 5 3.70 11.75 -26.65
N SER A 6 3.13 10.71 -27.26
CA SER A 6 2.30 9.74 -26.52
C SER A 6 3.15 8.79 -25.67
N LEU A 7 4.33 8.35 -26.16
CA LEU A 7 5.25 7.53 -25.37
C LEU A 7 5.78 8.27 -24.13
N SER A 8 6.14 9.54 -24.25
CA SER A 8 6.63 10.33 -23.11
C SER A 8 5.54 10.58 -22.06
N HIS A 9 4.29 10.78 -22.49
CA HIS A 9 3.15 10.89 -21.58
C HIS A 9 2.87 9.57 -20.83
N LEU A 10 2.96 8.43 -21.51
CA LEU A 10 2.78 7.11 -20.89
C LEU A 10 3.91 6.77 -19.90
N TYR A 11 5.15 7.14 -20.23
CA TYR A 11 6.27 6.95 -19.31
C TYR A 11 6.14 7.83 -18.07
N SER A 12 5.72 9.08 -18.24
CA SER A 12 5.51 10.01 -17.12
C SER A 12 4.39 9.52 -16.20
N SER A 13 3.25 9.10 -16.76
CA SER A 13 2.14 8.56 -15.95
C SER A 13 2.50 7.26 -15.23
N TRP A 14 3.37 6.43 -15.82
CA TRP A 14 3.90 5.23 -15.18
C TRP A 14 4.90 5.54 -14.06
N ALA A 15 5.76 6.54 -14.26
CA ALA A 15 6.67 7.00 -13.21
C ALA A 15 5.90 7.62 -12.03
N ASP A 16 4.85 8.39 -12.31
CA ASP A 16 3.96 8.95 -11.31
C ASP A 16 3.22 7.85 -10.53
N SER A 17 2.72 6.82 -11.22
CA SER A 17 2.04 5.70 -10.56
C SER A 17 2.98 4.89 -9.66
N ARG A 18 4.24 4.68 -10.07
CA ARG A 18 5.30 4.08 -9.25
C ARG A 18 5.61 4.91 -8.00
N ALA A 19 5.68 6.23 -8.15
CA ALA A 19 5.94 7.13 -7.02
C ALA A 19 4.77 7.10 -6.02
N LEU A 20 3.53 7.05 -6.51
CA LEU A 20 2.33 6.90 -5.69
C LEU A 20 2.27 5.54 -4.98
N GLU A 21 2.63 4.45 -5.68
CA GLU A 21 2.70 3.10 -5.08
C GLU A 21 3.70 3.05 -3.93
N LYS A 22 4.87 3.67 -4.11
CA LYS A 22 5.87 3.78 -3.05
C LYS A 22 5.35 4.62 -1.88
N LEU A 23 4.74 5.77 -2.15
CA LEU A 23 4.17 6.64 -1.12
C LEU A 23 3.09 5.90 -0.29
N ASP A 24 2.26 5.10 -0.95
CA ASP A 24 1.24 4.30 -0.27
C ASP A 24 1.88 3.16 0.54
N ALA A 25 2.95 2.54 0.05
CA ALA A 25 3.70 1.54 0.80
C ALA A 25 4.35 2.14 2.06
N ASP A 26 4.97 3.31 1.95
CA ASP A 26 5.59 4.03 3.06
C ASP A 26 4.54 4.40 4.12
N ARG A 27 3.39 4.95 3.71
CA ARG A 27 2.27 5.26 4.60
C ARG A 27 1.70 4.02 5.30
N LEU A 28 1.60 2.89 4.59
CA LEU A 28 1.16 1.63 5.20
C LEU A 28 2.17 1.15 6.23
N ASN A 29 3.46 1.26 5.93
CA ASN A 29 4.53 0.87 6.86
C ASN A 29 4.53 1.73 8.13
N ASP A 30 4.33 3.05 8.01
CA ASP A 30 4.17 3.97 9.15
C ASP A 30 2.99 3.56 10.05
N LEU A 31 1.94 2.99 9.45
CA LEU A 31 0.79 2.45 10.16
C LEU A 31 1.00 1.02 10.69
N GLY A 32 2.19 0.43 10.52
CA GLY A 32 2.48 -0.95 10.89
C GLY A 32 1.75 -1.99 10.03
N LEU A 33 1.38 -1.64 8.80
CA LEU A 33 0.59 -2.44 7.87
C LEU A 33 1.33 -2.66 6.54
N ASN A 34 0.87 -3.64 5.75
CA ASN A 34 1.30 -3.82 4.37
C ASN A 34 0.11 -4.05 3.43
N ALA A 35 0.37 -4.10 2.12
CA ALA A 35 -0.67 -4.29 1.11
C ALA A 35 -1.46 -5.60 1.30
N PHE A 36 -0.81 -6.66 1.79
CA PHE A 36 -1.46 -7.95 2.06
C PHE A 36 -2.45 -7.84 3.23
N ASP A 37 -2.09 -7.13 4.29
CA ASP A 37 -2.98 -6.86 5.43
C ASP A 37 -4.23 -6.11 4.95
N ILE A 38 -4.08 -5.15 4.03
CA ILE A 38 -5.24 -4.45 3.44
C ILE A 38 -6.11 -5.40 2.61
N TYR A 39 -5.50 -6.27 1.78
CA TYR A 39 -6.22 -7.27 0.99
C TYR A 39 -7.02 -8.23 1.87
N GLU A 40 -6.40 -8.81 2.89
CA GLU A 40 -7.07 -9.71 3.84
C GLU A 40 -8.17 -8.99 4.63
N SER A 41 -7.92 -7.74 5.04
CA SER A 41 -8.93 -6.93 5.73
C SER A 41 -10.18 -6.66 4.87
N ARG A 42 -10.02 -6.60 3.54
CA ARG A 42 -11.14 -6.45 2.59
C ARG A 42 -11.88 -7.78 2.38
N ARG A 43 -11.17 -8.91 2.48
CA ARG A 43 -11.77 -10.26 2.44
C ARG A 43 -12.62 -10.55 3.67
N LEU A 44 -12.22 -10.00 4.83
CA LEU A 44 -12.97 -10.05 6.08
C LEU A 44 -14.11 -9.02 6.06
N PHE A 45 -15.27 -9.38 5.53
CA PHE A 45 -16.43 -8.48 5.49
C PHE A 45 -16.87 -8.01 6.89
N GLY A 46 -16.84 -6.69 7.11
CA GLY A 46 -17.59 -5.97 8.13
C GLY A 46 -17.11 -6.12 9.58
N GLN A 47 -17.28 -7.29 10.19
CA GLN A 47 -17.21 -7.44 11.65
C GLN A 47 -15.79 -7.68 12.19
N ASN A 48 -14.89 -8.26 11.40
CA ASN A 48 -13.55 -8.64 11.87
C ASN A 48 -12.42 -7.80 11.27
N ARG A 49 -12.74 -6.82 10.42
CA ARG A 49 -11.76 -6.01 9.71
C ARG A 49 -10.90 -5.17 10.66
N ALA A 50 -11.54 -4.45 11.57
CA ALA A 50 -10.84 -3.56 12.49
C ALA A 50 -9.95 -4.34 13.45
N ALA A 51 -10.51 -5.40 14.08
CA ALA A 51 -9.77 -6.28 14.98
C ALA A 51 -8.56 -6.94 14.30
N PHE A 52 -8.72 -7.39 13.03
CA PHE A 52 -7.61 -7.93 12.25
C PHE A 52 -6.50 -6.89 12.04
N LEU A 53 -6.84 -5.68 11.59
CA LEU A 53 -5.83 -4.64 11.36
C LEU A 53 -5.10 -4.24 12.64
N ASP A 54 -5.80 -4.12 13.76
CA ASP A 54 -5.18 -3.79 15.05
C ASP A 54 -4.28 -4.91 15.58
N ALA A 55 -4.65 -6.17 15.37
CA ALA A 55 -3.78 -7.31 15.69
C ALA A 55 -2.47 -7.25 14.88
N ARG A 56 -2.54 -6.97 13.57
CA ARG A 56 -1.36 -6.87 12.69
C ARG A 56 -0.45 -5.71 13.07
N ARG A 57 -1.02 -4.55 13.44
CA ARG A 57 -0.27 -3.40 13.97
C ARG A 57 0.50 -3.77 15.22
N THR A 58 -0.18 -4.42 16.15
CA THR A 58 0.38 -4.84 17.44
C THR A 58 1.53 -5.82 17.24
N GLU A 59 1.34 -6.85 16.41
CA GLU A 59 2.37 -7.84 16.08
C GLU A 59 3.64 -7.20 15.49
N ARG A 60 3.46 -6.25 14.57
CA ARG A 60 4.59 -5.60 13.90
C ARG A 60 5.29 -4.60 14.81
N ALA A 61 4.56 -3.89 15.67
CA ALA A 61 5.15 -3.05 16.72
C ALA A 61 6.00 -3.89 17.68
N PHE A 62 5.53 -5.07 18.09
CA PHE A 62 6.33 -6.00 18.91
C PHE A 62 7.57 -6.51 18.19
N SER A 63 7.50 -6.76 16.88
CA SER A 63 8.67 -7.14 16.08
C SER A 63 9.76 -6.08 16.04
N TRP A 64 9.43 -4.79 16.19
CA TRP A 64 10.42 -3.70 16.19
C TRP A 64 11.07 -3.48 17.56
N LEU A 65 10.44 -3.96 18.63
CA LEU A 65 10.95 -3.88 20.00
C LEU A 65 11.89 -5.04 20.37
N ARG A 66 12.03 -6.03 19.50
CA ARG A 66 12.85 -7.23 19.69
C ARG A 66 14.18 -7.10 18.95
#